data_AF-A0AAV9M762-F1
#
_entry.id   AF-A0AAV9M762-F1
#
_cell.length_a   1.000
_cell.length_b   1.000
_cell.length_c   1.000
_cell.angle_alpha   90.00
_cell.angle_beta   90.00
_cell.angle_gamma   90.00
#
_symmetry.space_group_name_H-M   'P 1'
#
loop_
_entity.id
_entity.type
_entity.pdbx_description
1 polymer ?
#
loop_
_entity_poly.entity_id
_entity_poly.type
_entity_poly.pdbx_seq_one_letter_code
_entity_poly.pdbx_strand_id
1 'polypeptide(L)'
;MLGDGNEGISTIPGFNQIQFEGFCRFIDQGLMEELYKFPNIEDTNQEIEFQLFVETYQLVEPLIKERDVVYESLTYSSELYVSAGLIWKNSRDMQEQTIFIGNIPLMNSLGTSIVNGIYRIVINQILQSPDSYYRSEFGRSELEIDRKARIWARVSRKQKISILVLSSAMGLNLRETLENVCYPEIFLSFLNDKERKKIGSKENSILEFYQQFACVSGDPNNTFLLPRDILAAADHLIGLKFGMGALDDMNHLKNKQNVIRGTICGAIQHKLIPTSQNLVTSPPLTTTYESFFGLHPLSQVLDHTNPLTQIVHGRKLSYLGPGGLTGRTASFRIRDIHPSHYGRICPIDTSEGINVGLIGSLSIHVRIGHWGSLEGPFYEISERLTGVRMLYLSLCSDEYYMVAAGNSLALNWDIQEE
;
A
#
# COMPACT_ATOMS: atom_id res chain seq x y z
N MET A 1 26.41 -12.71 27.74
CA MET A 1 26.60 -14.04 28.34
C MET A 1 25.45 -14.32 29.30
N LEU A 2 24.53 -15.16 28.85
CA LEU A 2 23.52 -16.00 29.55
C LEU A 2 22.72 -16.54 28.34
N GLY A 3 23.06 -17.67 27.71
CA GLY A 3 23.48 -18.94 28.30
C GLY A 3 22.30 -19.90 28.24
N ASP A 4 22.02 -20.35 27.02
CA ASP A 4 21.34 -21.56 26.52
C ASP A 4 20.38 -22.34 27.45
N GLY A 5 19.20 -22.68 26.90
CA GLY A 5 18.22 -23.55 27.56
C GLY A 5 16.93 -23.72 26.76
N ASN A 6 16.89 -24.74 25.90
CA ASN A 6 15.71 -25.24 25.17
C ASN A 6 15.01 -24.23 24.24
N GLU A 7 15.44 -24.14 22.97
CA GLU A 7 14.59 -23.66 21.86
C GLU A 7 13.53 -24.72 21.49
N GLY A 8 12.75 -25.14 22.49
CA GLY A 8 11.65 -26.07 22.34
C GLY A 8 10.35 -25.28 22.12
N ILE A 9 9.78 -25.39 20.92
CA ILE A 9 8.44 -24.92 20.53
C ILE A 9 8.29 -23.38 20.61
N SER A 10 8.01 -22.76 19.46
CA SER A 10 7.76 -21.33 19.37
C SER A 10 6.73 -20.85 20.40
N THR A 11 7.13 -19.92 21.28
CA THR A 11 6.22 -19.22 22.18
C THR A 11 5.14 -18.51 21.36
N ILE A 12 3.88 -18.65 21.76
CA ILE A 12 2.75 -17.96 21.14
C ILE A 12 3.03 -16.44 21.18
N PRO A 13 2.98 -15.73 20.03
CA PRO A 13 3.26 -14.31 19.99
C PRO A 13 2.17 -13.49 20.71
N GLY A 14 2.50 -12.26 21.08
CA GLY A 14 1.51 -11.32 21.60
C GLY A 14 0.44 -11.04 20.55
N PHE A 15 -0.83 -11.37 20.85
CA PHE A 15 -1.90 -11.28 19.85
C PHE A 15 -2.17 -9.86 19.34
N ASN A 16 -1.98 -8.84 20.19
CA ASN A 16 -2.17 -7.44 19.82
C ASN A 16 -0.88 -6.77 19.33
N GLN A 17 0.24 -7.52 19.32
CA GLN A 17 1.55 -6.99 18.97
C GLN A 17 1.62 -6.53 17.51
N ILE A 18 0.88 -7.19 16.61
CA ILE A 18 0.80 -6.81 15.19
C ILE A 18 0.29 -5.37 15.01
N GLN A 19 -0.71 -4.97 15.79
CA GLN A 19 -1.25 -3.60 15.76
C GLN A 19 -0.19 -2.63 16.28
N PHE A 20 0.35 -2.91 17.47
CA PHE A 20 1.36 -2.08 18.13
C PHE A 20 2.62 -1.87 17.29
N GLU A 21 3.20 -2.95 16.75
CA GLU A 21 4.34 -2.88 15.84
C GLU A 21 4.01 -2.14 14.54
N GLY A 22 2.78 -2.24 14.04
CA GLY A 22 2.30 -1.43 12.91
C GLY A 22 2.35 0.07 13.20
N PHE A 23 1.87 0.48 14.37
CA PHE A 23 1.90 1.88 14.80
C PHE A 23 3.32 2.38 15.08
N CYS A 24 4.16 1.58 15.76
CA CYS A 24 5.57 1.94 15.97
C CYS A 24 6.31 2.15 14.65
N ARG A 25 6.12 1.26 13.66
CA ARG A 25 6.68 1.45 12.31
C ARG A 25 6.18 2.74 11.64
N PHE A 26 4.90 3.06 11.81
CA PHE A 26 4.33 4.30 11.29
C PHE A 26 5.01 5.53 11.92
N ILE A 27 5.19 5.55 13.24
CA ILE A 27 5.87 6.65 13.94
C ILE A 27 7.35 6.70 13.53
N ASP A 28 8.08 5.60 13.69
CA ASP A 28 9.54 5.58 13.53
C ASP A 28 10.01 5.80 12.08
N GLN A 29 9.26 5.27 11.09
CA GLN A 29 9.66 5.29 9.68
C GLN A 29 8.63 6.01 8.80
N GLY A 30 7.37 5.61 8.87
CA GLY A 30 6.33 6.07 7.93
C GLY A 30 6.09 7.59 7.96
N LEU A 31 6.00 8.18 9.14
CA LEU A 31 5.81 9.61 9.32
C LEU A 31 7.00 10.39 8.77
N MET A 32 8.21 9.90 9.02
CA MET A 32 9.44 10.52 8.53
C MET A 32 9.52 10.45 7.01
N GLU A 33 9.20 9.30 6.40
CA GLU A 33 9.15 9.14 4.94
C GLU A 33 8.16 10.09 4.27
N GLU A 34 6.97 10.28 4.85
CA GLU A 34 5.97 11.21 4.31
C GLU A 34 6.40 12.67 4.45
N LEU A 35 7.05 13.02 5.56
CA LEU A 35 7.63 14.36 5.75
C LEU A 35 8.77 14.61 4.75
N TYR A 36 9.63 13.63 4.48
CA TYR A 36 10.70 13.75 3.47
C TYR A 36 10.19 13.93 2.04
N LYS A 37 9.03 13.34 1.73
CA LYS A 37 8.38 13.50 0.42
C LYS A 37 7.72 14.87 0.25
N PHE A 38 7.63 15.67 1.32
CA PHE A 38 7.02 16.99 1.25
C PHE A 38 7.86 17.90 0.35
N PRO A 39 7.29 18.49 -0.71
CA PRO A 39 8.04 19.32 -1.63
C PRO A 39 8.42 20.65 -0.97
N ASN A 40 9.54 21.22 -1.40
CA ASN A 40 9.86 22.61 -1.10
C ASN A 40 8.83 23.51 -1.79
N ILE A 41 8.28 24.48 -1.06
CA ILE A 41 7.25 25.38 -1.57
C ILE A 41 7.91 26.71 -1.90
N GLU A 42 7.90 27.09 -3.17
CA GLU A 42 8.38 28.39 -3.62
C GLU A 42 7.23 29.38 -3.75
N ASP A 43 7.49 30.66 -3.45
CA ASP A 43 6.57 31.74 -3.82
C ASP A 43 6.48 31.89 -5.36
N THR A 44 5.40 32.51 -5.83
CA THR A 44 5.14 32.88 -7.23
C THR A 44 6.31 33.59 -7.90
N ASN A 45 7.07 34.41 -7.16
CA ASN A 45 8.24 35.13 -7.68
C ASN A 45 9.56 34.36 -7.49
N GLN A 46 9.53 33.16 -6.91
CA GLN A 46 10.68 32.31 -6.57
C GLN A 46 11.73 32.96 -5.66
N GLU A 47 11.38 34.04 -4.94
CA GLU A 47 12.32 34.75 -4.05
C GLU A 47 12.45 34.09 -2.67
N ILE A 48 11.37 33.44 -2.21
CA ILE A 48 11.26 32.80 -0.90
C ILE A 48 10.95 31.33 -1.13
N GLU A 49 11.68 30.48 -0.43
CA GLU A 49 11.49 29.03 -0.41
C GLU A 49 11.19 28.57 1.02
N PHE A 50 10.10 27.83 1.18
CA PHE A 50 9.76 27.13 2.40
C PHE A 50 10.22 25.68 2.31
N GLN A 51 10.99 25.24 3.30
CA GLN A 51 11.55 23.89 3.37
C GLN A 51 11.27 23.28 4.74
N LEU A 52 10.84 22.02 4.75
CA LEU A 52 10.83 21.22 5.98
C LEU A 52 12.20 20.58 6.18
N PHE A 53 12.81 20.80 7.33
CA PHE A 53 14.06 20.16 7.73
C PHE A 53 13.73 18.91 8.54
N VAL A 54 13.56 17.81 7.81
CA VAL A 54 13.15 16.52 8.38
C VAL A 54 14.38 15.75 8.84
N GLU A 55 15.19 16.29 9.75
CA GLU A 55 16.25 15.49 10.40
C GLU A 55 15.67 14.68 11.56
N THR A 56 14.82 15.33 12.36
CA THR A 56 14.04 14.71 13.44
C THR A 56 12.73 15.47 13.63
N TYR A 57 11.65 14.76 13.92
CA TYR A 57 10.43 15.38 14.44
C TYR A 57 10.33 15.16 15.95
N GLN A 58 9.58 16.00 16.65
CA GLN A 58 9.36 15.90 18.09
C GLN A 58 7.88 15.57 18.35
N LEU A 59 7.65 14.55 19.17
CA LEU A 59 6.34 14.20 19.70
C LEU A 59 6.30 14.52 21.19
N VAL A 60 5.35 15.36 21.60
CA VAL A 60 5.19 15.73 23.02
C VAL A 60 4.35 14.68 23.72
N GLU A 61 4.85 14.16 24.84
CA GLU A 61 4.09 13.21 25.66
C GLU A 61 2.82 13.89 26.20
N PRO A 62 1.63 13.26 26.06
CA PRO A 62 0.39 13.85 26.55
C PRO A 62 0.40 14.00 28.07
N LEU A 63 0.00 15.17 28.56
CA LEU A 63 -0.06 15.46 30.00
C LEU A 63 -1.16 14.67 30.73
N ILE A 64 -2.22 14.30 30.00
CA ILE A 64 -3.39 13.60 30.52
C ILE A 64 -3.21 12.10 30.30
N LYS A 65 -3.47 11.28 31.33
CA LYS A 65 -3.41 9.82 31.20
C LYS A 65 -4.63 9.27 30.45
N GLU A 66 -4.47 8.12 29.81
CA GLU A 66 -5.53 7.45 29.05
C GLU A 66 -6.87 7.36 29.80
N ARG A 67 -6.85 7.06 31.10
CA ARG A 67 -8.07 6.94 31.92
C ARG A 67 -8.83 8.27 32.01
N ASP A 68 -8.12 9.36 32.26
CA ASP A 68 -8.71 10.68 32.46
C ASP A 68 -9.28 11.22 31.14
N VAL A 69 -8.61 10.94 30.01
CA VAL A 69 -9.11 11.25 28.65
C VAL A 69 -10.47 10.58 28.39
N VAL A 70 -10.67 9.34 28.84
CA VAL A 70 -11.95 8.64 28.72
C VAL A 70 -13.04 9.32 29.54
N TYR A 71 -12.74 9.67 30.80
CA TYR A 71 -13.71 10.35 31.67
C TYR A 71 -14.10 11.74 31.15
N GLU A 72 -13.15 12.49 30.60
CA GLU A 72 -13.37 13.83 30.06
C GLU A 72 -13.89 13.84 28.61
N SER A 73 -14.07 12.66 28.00
CA SER A 73 -14.51 12.51 26.60
C SER A 73 -13.59 13.20 25.58
N LEU A 74 -12.28 13.21 25.85
CA LEU A 74 -11.25 13.80 25.00
C LEU A 74 -10.61 12.75 24.07
N THR A 75 -9.71 13.20 23.19
CA THR A 75 -8.91 12.31 22.33
C THR A 75 -7.49 12.20 22.89
N TYR A 76 -6.97 10.97 23.00
CA TYR A 76 -5.60 10.74 23.46
C TYR A 76 -4.64 10.93 22.29
N SER A 77 -3.97 12.09 22.24
CA SER A 77 -3.11 12.48 21.13
C SER A 77 -1.84 13.19 21.61
N SER A 78 -0.79 13.10 20.78
CA SER A 78 0.50 13.76 20.98
C SER A 78 0.64 14.91 19.98
N GLU A 79 1.22 16.02 20.44
CA GLU A 79 1.54 17.17 19.60
C GLU A 79 2.79 16.89 18.77
N LEU A 80 2.68 17.04 17.44
CA LEU A 80 3.78 16.88 16.48
C LEU A 80 4.41 18.23 16.14
N TYR A 81 5.72 18.29 16.31
CA TYR A 81 6.57 19.42 15.96
C TYR A 81 7.66 19.02 14.96
N VAL A 82 7.92 19.87 13.97
CA VAL A 82 8.94 19.65 12.93
C VAL A 82 9.71 20.93 12.69
N SER A 83 11.01 20.85 12.41
CA SER A 83 11.81 22.02 12.01
C SER A 83 11.46 22.43 10.58
N ALA A 84 11.23 23.73 10.38
CA ALA A 84 10.95 24.31 9.08
C ALA A 84 11.71 25.62 8.89
N GLY A 85 12.15 25.86 7.65
CA GLY A 85 12.93 27.00 7.25
C GLY A 85 12.22 27.87 6.21
N LEU A 86 12.44 29.18 6.31
CA LEU A 86 12.27 30.11 5.19
C LEU A 86 13.63 30.54 4.68
N ILE A 87 13.88 30.34 3.39
CA ILE A 87 15.12 30.67 2.71
C ILE A 87 14.83 31.82 1.74
N TRP A 88 15.50 32.96 1.94
CA TRP A 88 15.46 34.08 0.99
C TRP A 88 16.59 33.93 -0.01
N LYS A 89 16.26 33.63 -1.27
CA LYS A 89 17.26 33.40 -2.32
C LYS A 89 18.09 34.66 -2.63
N ASN A 90 17.49 35.84 -2.44
CA ASN A 90 18.13 37.13 -2.72
C ASN A 90 19.23 37.50 -1.69
N SER A 91 19.04 37.18 -0.42
CA SER A 91 19.98 37.54 0.66
C SER A 91 20.81 36.37 1.19
N ARG A 92 20.48 35.12 0.82
CA ARG A 92 20.99 33.88 1.43
C ARG A 92 20.73 33.80 2.95
N ASP A 93 19.77 34.58 3.45
CA ASP A 93 19.33 34.45 4.84
C ASP A 93 18.38 33.26 4.97
N MET A 94 18.55 32.54 6.07
CA MET A 94 17.71 31.41 6.44
C MET A 94 17.15 31.64 7.84
N GLN A 95 15.85 31.45 7.97
CA GLN A 95 15.18 31.47 9.27
C GLN A 95 14.59 30.09 9.55
N GLU A 96 15.23 29.34 10.44
CA GLU A 96 14.75 28.04 10.93
C GLU A 96 13.94 28.20 12.21
N GLN A 97 12.81 27.49 12.30
CA GLN A 97 11.99 27.41 13.50
C GLN A 97 11.33 26.03 13.61
N THR A 98 11.14 25.57 14.84
CA THR A 98 10.30 24.41 15.13
C THR A 98 8.83 24.83 15.08
N ILE A 99 8.05 24.21 14.19
CA ILE A 99 6.63 24.52 13.97
C ILE A 99 5.75 23.37 14.44
N PHE A 100 4.59 23.71 15.01
CA PHE A 100 3.54 22.74 15.33
C PHE A 100 2.80 22.35 14.05
N ILE A 101 2.79 21.06 13.73
CA ILE A 101 2.12 20.52 12.55
C ILE A 101 0.68 20.08 12.87
N GLY A 102 0.46 19.46 14.03
CA GLY A 102 -0.85 18.96 14.42
C GLY A 102 -0.77 17.88 15.49
N ASN A 103 -1.93 17.29 15.80
CA ASN A 103 -2.07 16.25 16.82
C ASN A 103 -2.17 14.87 16.16
N ILE A 104 -1.36 13.92 16.62
CA ILE A 104 -1.43 12.52 16.22
C ILE A 104 -2.10 11.72 17.33
N PRO A 105 -3.26 11.08 17.08
CA PRO A 105 -3.85 10.15 18.02
C PRO A 105 -2.88 9.01 18.34
N LEU A 106 -2.62 8.80 19.62
CA LEU A 106 -1.72 7.73 20.06
C LEU A 106 -2.46 6.41 20.19
N MET A 107 -1.70 5.33 20.13
CA MET A 107 -2.19 3.98 20.36
C MET A 107 -1.55 3.40 21.61
N ASN A 108 -2.36 2.77 22.45
CA ASN A 108 -1.88 2.11 23.65
C ASN A 108 -1.24 0.75 23.35
N SER A 109 -0.64 0.14 24.37
CA SER A 109 0.02 -1.17 24.28
C SER A 109 -0.94 -2.32 23.91
N LEU A 110 -2.25 -2.11 24.03
CA LEU A 110 -3.28 -3.07 23.63
C LEU A 110 -3.66 -2.95 22.14
N GLY A 111 -3.11 -1.97 21.41
CA GLY A 111 -3.42 -1.75 20.00
C GLY A 111 -4.71 -0.96 19.77
N THR A 112 -5.10 -0.11 20.72
CA THR A 112 -6.34 0.67 20.67
C THR A 112 -6.05 2.16 20.85
N SER A 113 -6.84 3.00 20.19
CA SER A 113 -6.74 4.47 20.26
C SER A 113 -8.00 5.04 20.92
N ILE A 114 -7.85 6.14 21.66
CA ILE A 114 -8.97 6.78 22.36
C ILE A 114 -9.34 8.06 21.62
N VAL A 115 -10.55 8.10 21.05
CA VAL A 115 -11.06 9.28 20.33
C VAL A 115 -12.41 9.67 20.90
N ASN A 116 -12.52 10.92 21.36
CA ASN A 116 -13.71 11.45 22.04
C ASN A 116 -14.20 10.55 23.19
N GLY A 117 -13.25 10.05 24.01
CA GLY A 117 -13.49 9.15 25.13
C GLY A 117 -13.85 7.70 24.77
N ILE A 118 -13.86 7.35 23.49
CA ILE A 118 -14.26 6.02 23.02
C ILE A 118 -13.03 5.26 22.54
N TYR A 119 -12.86 4.03 23.04
CA TYR A 119 -11.85 3.11 22.52
C TYR A 119 -12.21 2.68 21.11
N ARG A 120 -11.25 2.85 20.21
CA ARG A 120 -11.36 2.49 18.80
C ARG A 120 -10.19 1.61 18.41
N ILE A 121 -10.44 0.79 17.39
CA ILE A 121 -9.46 -0.10 16.82
C ILE A 121 -9.46 0.05 15.31
N VAL A 122 -8.26 0.08 14.74
CA VAL A 122 -8.07 0.18 13.29
C VAL A 122 -7.96 -1.23 12.72
N ILE A 123 -8.93 -1.60 11.89
CA ILE A 123 -8.94 -2.90 11.22
C ILE A 123 -7.91 -2.90 10.08
N ASN A 124 -7.13 -3.98 10.01
CA ASN A 124 -6.18 -4.19 8.93
C ASN A 124 -6.93 -4.36 7.61
N GLN A 125 -6.64 -3.51 6.62
CA GLN A 125 -7.24 -3.62 5.30
C GLN A 125 -6.32 -4.35 4.33
N ILE A 126 -6.87 -5.26 3.54
CA ILE A 126 -6.18 -5.82 2.37
C ILE A 126 -6.69 -5.14 1.09
N LEU A 127 -5.92 -4.17 0.60
CA LEU A 127 -6.11 -3.43 -0.68
C LEU A 127 -5.43 -4.15 -1.84
N GLN A 128 -5.61 -3.90 -3.14
CA GLN A 128 -4.76 -4.53 -4.19
C GLN A 128 -3.39 -3.80 -4.38
N SER A 129 -2.25 -4.45 -4.69
CA SER A 129 -0.92 -3.81 -4.82
C SER A 129 -0.87 -3.14 -6.17
N PRO A 130 -0.10 -2.06 -6.30
CA PRO A 130 -0.04 -1.29 -7.54
C PRO A 130 0.70 -1.99 -8.72
N ASP A 131 0.82 -3.31 -8.72
CA ASP A 131 1.53 -4.07 -9.76
C ASP A 131 0.68 -4.34 -11.03
N SER A 132 1.32 -4.77 -12.11
CA SER A 132 0.64 -5.17 -13.34
C SER A 132 0.01 -6.56 -13.18
N TYR A 133 -1.30 -6.69 -13.44
CA TYR A 133 -2.03 -7.96 -13.39
C TYR A 133 -2.53 -8.40 -14.77
N TYR A 134 -2.23 -9.65 -15.13
CA TYR A 134 -2.69 -10.23 -16.39
C TYR A 134 -3.84 -11.22 -16.16
N ARG A 135 -4.99 -10.94 -16.80
CA ARG A 135 -6.19 -11.76 -16.70
C ARG A 135 -6.52 -12.40 -18.05
N SER A 136 -6.86 -13.70 -18.04
CA SER A 136 -7.27 -14.46 -19.24
C SER A 136 -8.70 -14.16 -19.71
N GLU A 137 -9.55 -13.53 -18.90
CA GLU A 137 -10.97 -13.27 -19.21
C GLU A 137 -11.26 -11.78 -19.41
N PHE A 138 -12.24 -11.49 -20.29
CA PHE A 138 -12.81 -10.20 -20.72
C PHE A 138 -13.21 -9.22 -19.58
N GLY A 139 -12.27 -8.78 -18.75
CA GLY A 139 -12.58 -7.91 -17.61
C GLY A 139 -11.38 -7.09 -17.14
N ARG A 140 -11.43 -5.78 -17.44
CA ARG A 140 -10.66 -4.69 -16.82
C ARG A 140 -9.17 -4.97 -16.54
N SER A 141 -8.42 -5.30 -17.58
CA SER A 141 -6.99 -4.98 -17.61
C SER A 141 -6.81 -3.56 -18.15
N GLU A 142 -5.80 -2.84 -17.65
CA GLU A 142 -5.39 -1.54 -18.22
C GLU A 142 -4.83 -1.72 -19.62
N LEU A 143 -4.32 -2.90 -19.98
CA LEU A 143 -3.95 -3.27 -21.34
C LEU A 143 -4.86 -4.39 -21.85
N GLU A 144 -5.44 -4.24 -23.05
CA GLU A 144 -6.34 -5.22 -23.66
C GLU A 144 -5.94 -5.52 -25.11
N ILE A 145 -6.01 -6.80 -25.50
CA ILE A 145 -5.84 -7.23 -26.88
C ILE A 145 -7.20 -7.41 -27.55
N ASP A 146 -7.46 -6.65 -28.61
CA ASP A 146 -8.67 -6.76 -29.44
C ASP A 146 -8.66 -8.05 -30.27
N ARG A 147 -9.82 -8.45 -30.81
CA ARG A 147 -9.97 -9.61 -31.71
C ARG A 147 -9.06 -9.52 -32.94
N LYS A 148 -8.74 -8.30 -33.40
CA LYS A 148 -7.76 -8.02 -34.47
C LYS A 148 -6.31 -8.01 -33.99
N ALA A 149 -6.03 -8.60 -32.82
CA ALA A 149 -4.74 -8.61 -32.14
C ALA A 149 -4.18 -7.24 -31.71
N ARG A 150 -4.90 -6.12 -31.90
CA ARG A 150 -4.45 -4.76 -31.51
C ARG A 150 -4.42 -4.57 -30.00
N ILE A 151 -3.36 -3.95 -29.50
CA ILE A 151 -3.16 -3.68 -28.08
C ILE A 151 -3.66 -2.26 -27.75
N TRP A 152 -4.54 -2.19 -26.76
CA TRP A 152 -5.16 -0.95 -26.30
C TRP A 152 -4.86 -0.73 -24.82
N ALA A 153 -4.44 0.47 -24.46
CA ALA A 153 -4.37 0.94 -23.09
C ALA A 153 -5.68 1.64 -22.69
N ARG A 154 -6.34 1.16 -21.65
CA ARG A 154 -7.49 1.79 -21.00
C ARG A 154 -6.97 2.81 -19.98
N VAL A 155 -6.96 4.08 -20.37
CA VAL A 155 -6.54 5.21 -19.51
C VAL A 155 -7.69 5.74 -18.64
N SER A 156 -8.95 5.48 -19.03
CA SER A 156 -10.14 5.83 -18.23
C SER A 156 -11.25 4.80 -18.41
N ARG A 157 -12.27 4.82 -17.55
CA ARG A 157 -13.42 3.89 -17.60
C ARG A 157 -14.14 3.87 -18.97
N LYS A 158 -14.02 4.92 -19.78
CA LYS A 158 -14.72 5.09 -21.06
C LYS A 158 -13.81 5.12 -22.30
N GLN A 159 -12.51 5.36 -22.15
CA GLN A 159 -11.61 5.64 -23.27
C GLN A 159 -10.45 4.65 -23.33
N LYS A 160 -10.06 4.31 -24.57
CA LYS A 160 -8.96 3.42 -24.89
C LYS A 160 -8.05 4.11 -25.90
N ILE A 161 -6.75 4.00 -25.70
CA ILE A 161 -5.72 4.54 -26.58
C ILE A 161 -4.91 3.37 -27.13
N SER A 162 -4.41 3.47 -28.36
CA SER A 162 -3.46 2.50 -28.87
C SER A 162 -2.15 2.56 -28.06
N ILE A 163 -1.57 1.40 -27.75
CA ILE A 163 -0.29 1.33 -27.03
C ILE A 163 0.81 2.13 -27.75
N LEU A 164 0.80 2.13 -29.09
CA LEU A 164 1.78 2.86 -29.92
C LEU A 164 1.66 4.38 -29.77
N VAL A 165 0.43 4.90 -29.65
CA VAL A 165 0.18 6.33 -29.44
C VAL A 165 0.61 6.73 -28.04
N LEU A 166 0.33 5.88 -27.04
CA LEU A 166 0.79 6.10 -25.67
C LEU A 166 2.33 6.11 -25.58
N SER A 167 3.01 5.12 -26.15
CA SER A 167 4.48 5.06 -26.18
C SER A 167 5.11 6.27 -26.88
N SER A 168 4.52 6.70 -28.00
CA SER A 168 4.95 7.91 -28.73
C SER A 168 4.74 9.19 -27.92
N ALA A 169 3.59 9.33 -27.23
CA ALA A 169 3.33 10.44 -26.34
C ALA A 169 4.32 10.51 -25.15
N MET A 170 4.78 9.35 -24.67
CA MET A 170 5.81 9.26 -23.64
C MET A 170 7.24 9.43 -24.18
N GLY A 171 7.40 9.64 -25.49
CA GLY A 171 8.65 10.03 -26.12
C GLY A 171 9.43 8.93 -26.83
N LEU A 172 8.87 7.72 -26.98
CA LEU A 172 9.52 6.66 -27.76
C LEU A 172 9.24 6.80 -29.25
N ASN A 173 10.30 6.72 -30.05
CA ASN A 173 10.18 6.68 -31.51
C ASN A 173 9.73 5.29 -31.97
N LEU A 174 9.05 5.20 -33.11
CA LEU A 174 8.59 3.92 -33.67
C LEU A 174 9.73 2.91 -33.86
N ARG A 175 10.93 3.39 -34.23
CA ARG A 175 12.13 2.56 -34.32
C ARG A 175 12.56 2.00 -32.97
N GLU A 176 12.65 2.86 -31.95
CA GLU A 176 13.01 2.46 -30.59
C GLU A 176 11.98 1.51 -30.00
N THR A 177 10.69 1.73 -30.26
CA THR A 177 9.62 0.82 -29.84
C THR A 177 9.81 -0.58 -30.42
N LEU A 178 10.13 -0.69 -31.71
CA LEU A 178 10.34 -1.99 -32.36
C LEU A 178 11.63 -2.69 -31.92
N GLU A 179 12.67 -1.93 -31.55
CA GLU A 179 13.93 -2.48 -31.04
C GLU A 179 13.82 -2.97 -29.59
N ASN A 180 12.89 -2.43 -28.79
CA ASN A 180 12.70 -2.78 -27.38
C ASN A 180 11.59 -3.81 -27.12
N VAL A 181 10.97 -4.35 -28.18
CA VAL A 181 9.81 -5.25 -28.11
C VAL A 181 10.20 -6.65 -28.60
N CYS A 182 9.74 -7.69 -27.91
CA CYS A 182 10.02 -9.09 -28.25
C CYS A 182 9.27 -9.56 -29.51
N TYR A 183 8.10 -8.95 -29.81
CA TYR A 183 7.24 -9.34 -30.94
C TYR A 183 6.96 -8.19 -31.91
N PRO A 184 7.97 -7.66 -32.63
CA PRO A 184 7.83 -6.47 -33.48
C PRO A 184 6.82 -6.66 -34.61
N GLU A 185 6.64 -7.89 -35.12
CA GLU A 185 5.67 -8.20 -36.19
C GLU A 185 4.21 -7.89 -35.77
N ILE A 186 3.89 -8.11 -34.50
CA ILE A 186 2.56 -7.83 -33.95
C ILE A 186 2.33 -6.33 -33.89
N PHE A 187 3.33 -5.55 -33.46
CA PHE A 187 3.25 -4.09 -33.45
C PHE A 187 3.20 -3.50 -34.86
N LEU A 188 3.91 -4.10 -35.83
CA LEU A 188 3.86 -3.70 -37.24
C LEU A 188 2.51 -4.00 -37.88
N SER A 189 1.85 -5.10 -37.48
CA SER A 189 0.51 -5.47 -37.96
C SER A 189 -0.57 -4.44 -37.60
N PHE A 190 -0.29 -3.57 -36.63
CA PHE A 190 -1.21 -2.52 -36.18
C PHE A 190 -1.18 -1.27 -37.06
N LEU A 191 -0.11 -1.05 -37.82
CA LEU A 191 0.13 0.22 -38.50
C LEU A 191 -0.56 0.29 -39.87
N ASN A 192 -1.62 1.08 -39.97
CA ASN A 192 -2.13 1.58 -41.26
C ASN A 192 -1.30 2.80 -41.76
N ASP A 193 -1.29 3.08 -43.06
CA ASP A 193 -0.56 4.24 -43.63
C ASP A 193 -0.96 5.60 -43.04
N LYS A 194 -2.21 5.72 -42.54
CA LYS A 194 -2.70 6.89 -41.80
C LYS A 194 -2.11 6.99 -40.39
N GLU A 195 -1.89 5.86 -39.71
CA GLU A 195 -1.35 5.82 -38.34
C GLU A 195 0.15 6.02 -38.35
N ARG A 196 0.87 5.52 -39.36
CA ARG A 196 2.30 5.81 -39.58
C ARG A 196 2.59 7.32 -39.66
N LYS A 197 1.72 8.09 -40.32
CA LYS A 197 1.84 9.55 -40.42
C LYS A 197 1.52 10.28 -39.11
N LYS A 198 0.66 9.71 -38.26
CA LYS A 198 0.28 10.30 -36.95
C LYS A 198 1.35 10.04 -35.88
N ILE A 199 1.90 8.82 -35.85
CA ILE A 199 2.92 8.40 -34.88
C ILE A 199 4.28 9.05 -35.17
N GLY A 200 4.54 9.45 -36.43
CA GLY A 200 5.80 10.10 -36.82
C GLY A 200 6.06 11.48 -36.18
N SER A 201 5.07 12.13 -35.56
CA SER A 201 5.27 13.37 -34.80
C SER A 201 4.83 13.19 -33.34
N LYS A 202 5.78 13.43 -32.43
CA LYS A 202 5.58 13.42 -30.98
C LYS A 202 4.47 14.39 -30.56
N GLU A 203 4.43 15.57 -31.17
CA GLU A 203 3.45 16.62 -30.90
C GLU A 203 2.03 16.17 -31.23
N ASN A 204 1.84 15.42 -32.31
CA ASN A 204 0.52 14.88 -32.69
C ASN A 204 0.06 13.78 -31.73
N SER A 205 0.98 12.96 -31.22
CA SER A 205 0.67 11.90 -30.26
C SER A 205 0.30 12.48 -28.90
N ILE A 206 1.02 13.53 -28.48
CA ILE A 206 0.70 14.32 -27.30
C ILE A 206 -0.64 15.03 -27.48
N LEU A 207 -0.90 15.65 -28.64
CA LEU A 207 -2.17 16.32 -28.92
C LEU A 207 -3.35 15.34 -28.91
N GLU A 208 -3.21 14.15 -29.47
CA GLU A 208 -4.25 13.11 -29.46
C GLU A 208 -4.52 12.60 -28.03
N PHE A 209 -3.48 12.51 -27.20
CA PHE A 209 -3.62 12.28 -25.77
C PHE A 209 -4.36 13.45 -25.10
N TYR A 210 -3.90 14.69 -25.21
CA TYR A 210 -4.55 15.85 -24.57
C TYR A 210 -5.97 16.15 -25.09
N GLN A 211 -6.27 15.88 -26.37
CA GLN A 211 -7.63 16.02 -26.92
C GLN A 211 -8.61 15.01 -26.33
N GLN A 212 -8.10 13.84 -25.90
CA GLN A 212 -8.88 12.84 -25.20
C GLN A 212 -8.90 13.08 -23.68
N PHE A 213 -7.88 13.78 -23.14
CA PHE A 213 -7.65 13.99 -21.72
C PHE A 213 -7.30 15.46 -21.41
N ALA A 214 -8.27 16.21 -20.88
CA ALA A 214 -8.00 17.45 -20.17
C ALA A 214 -7.82 17.13 -18.68
N CYS A 215 -6.71 17.62 -18.12
CA CYS A 215 -6.31 17.59 -16.70
C CYS A 215 -5.60 16.32 -16.21
N VAL A 216 -4.28 16.38 -16.11
CA VAL A 216 -3.52 15.97 -14.90
C VAL A 216 -2.24 16.83 -14.85
N SER A 217 -2.11 17.66 -13.82
CA SER A 217 -0.86 18.31 -13.43
C SER A 217 -0.12 17.35 -12.51
N GLY A 218 1.16 17.05 -12.76
CA GLY A 218 1.94 16.12 -11.95
C GLY A 218 3.31 16.67 -11.59
N ASP A 219 3.66 16.59 -10.30
CA ASP A 219 4.95 16.97 -9.71
C ASP A 219 6.10 16.04 -10.14
N PRO A 220 7.35 16.53 -10.22
CA PRO A 220 8.50 15.83 -10.83
C PRO A 220 9.20 14.74 -10.00
N ASN A 221 8.80 14.46 -8.75
CA ASN A 221 9.57 13.57 -7.84
C ASN A 221 8.89 12.23 -7.48
N ASN A 222 8.08 11.65 -8.36
CA ASN A 222 7.52 10.31 -8.16
C ASN A 222 8.31 9.23 -8.92
N THR A 223 8.25 7.99 -8.45
CA THR A 223 8.56 6.79 -9.24
C THR A 223 7.57 6.72 -10.40
N PHE A 224 7.97 7.15 -11.59
CA PHE A 224 7.10 7.13 -12.78
C PHE A 224 7.22 5.79 -13.51
N LEU A 225 6.10 5.32 -14.06
CA LEU A 225 6.09 4.26 -15.07
C LEU A 225 6.94 4.71 -16.25
N LEU A 226 8.00 3.97 -16.56
CA LEU A 226 8.83 4.26 -17.71
C LEU A 226 8.14 3.77 -18.99
N PRO A 227 8.41 4.42 -20.15
CA PRO A 227 7.89 3.95 -21.43
C PRO A 227 8.27 2.50 -21.73
N ARG A 228 9.42 2.04 -21.21
CA ARG A 228 9.91 0.65 -21.33
C ARG A 228 9.09 -0.33 -20.50
N ASP A 229 8.62 0.05 -19.33
CA ASP A 229 7.80 -0.81 -18.46
C ASP A 229 6.46 -1.13 -19.13
N ILE A 230 5.89 -0.15 -19.82
CA ILE A 230 4.65 -0.31 -20.61
C ILE A 230 4.86 -1.26 -21.80
N LEU A 231 6.01 -1.18 -22.48
CA LEU A 231 6.34 -2.10 -23.57
C LEU A 231 6.60 -3.52 -23.05
N ALA A 232 7.33 -3.67 -21.96
CA ALA A 232 7.54 -4.97 -21.31
C ALA A 232 6.20 -5.58 -20.87
N ALA A 233 5.28 -4.76 -20.35
CA ALA A 233 3.94 -5.21 -19.99
C ALA A 233 3.12 -5.65 -21.21
N ALA A 234 3.23 -4.94 -22.34
CA ALA A 234 2.61 -5.32 -23.59
C ALA A 234 3.20 -6.64 -24.14
N ASP A 235 4.52 -6.84 -24.05
CA ASP A 235 5.17 -8.09 -24.46
C ASP A 235 4.75 -9.27 -23.59
N HIS A 236 4.62 -9.08 -22.28
CA HIS A 236 4.12 -10.12 -21.38
C HIS A 236 2.68 -10.49 -21.72
N LEU A 237 1.83 -9.49 -22.01
CA LEU A 237 0.43 -9.72 -22.45
C LEU A 237 0.37 -10.49 -23.78
N ILE A 238 1.26 -10.19 -24.72
CA ILE A 238 1.39 -10.93 -25.98
C ILE A 238 1.81 -12.37 -25.69
N GLY A 239 2.86 -12.59 -24.89
CA GLY A 239 3.34 -13.91 -24.50
C GLY A 239 2.21 -14.78 -23.95
N LEU A 240 1.43 -14.23 -23.02
CA LEU A 240 0.28 -14.92 -22.43
C LEU A 240 -0.79 -15.30 -23.47
N LYS A 241 -1.04 -14.47 -24.48
CA LYS A 241 -1.98 -14.80 -25.56
C LYS A 241 -1.49 -15.98 -26.42
N PHE A 242 -0.18 -16.15 -26.56
CA PHE A 242 0.43 -17.28 -27.27
C PHE A 242 0.76 -18.47 -26.35
N GLY A 243 0.33 -18.45 -25.09
CA GLY A 243 0.54 -19.53 -24.12
C GLY A 243 1.93 -19.55 -23.49
N MET A 244 2.74 -18.50 -23.69
CA MET A 244 4.03 -18.31 -23.02
C MET A 244 3.84 -17.43 -21.79
N GLY A 245 3.64 -18.06 -20.62
CA GLY A 245 3.55 -17.38 -19.32
C GLY A 245 2.46 -17.95 -18.42
N ALA A 246 2.57 -17.69 -17.11
CA ALA A 246 1.54 -18.03 -16.12
C ALA A 246 0.62 -16.82 -15.90
N LEU A 247 -0.68 -17.06 -15.75
CA LEU A 247 -1.63 -16.01 -15.38
C LEU A 247 -1.49 -15.67 -13.90
N ASP A 248 -1.67 -14.40 -13.55
CA ASP A 248 -1.62 -13.98 -12.16
C ASP A 248 -2.89 -14.42 -11.42
N ASP A 249 -2.72 -15.07 -10.27
CA ASP A 249 -3.83 -15.25 -9.34
C ASP A 249 -4.07 -13.95 -8.56
N MET A 250 -5.18 -13.27 -8.86
CA MET A 250 -5.55 -12.03 -8.17
C MET A 250 -5.90 -12.21 -6.69
N ASN A 251 -6.22 -13.45 -6.27
CA ASN A 251 -6.46 -13.76 -4.86
C ASN A 251 -5.17 -13.93 -4.07
N HIS A 252 -4.03 -13.93 -4.76
CA HIS A 252 -2.72 -14.06 -4.16
C HIS A 252 -2.41 -12.84 -3.26
N LEU A 253 -2.15 -13.06 -1.97
CA LEU A 253 -2.09 -12.01 -0.93
C LEU A 253 -0.94 -10.99 -1.08
N LYS A 254 0.08 -11.27 -1.91
CA LYS A 254 1.15 -10.31 -2.25
C LYS A 254 0.61 -9.03 -2.88
N ASN A 255 -0.54 -9.17 -3.52
CA ASN A 255 -1.03 -8.20 -4.47
C ASN A 255 -1.80 -7.12 -3.74
N LYS A 256 -1.25 -6.47 -2.67
CA LYS A 256 -2.08 -5.64 -1.80
C LYS A 256 -1.52 -4.34 -1.13
N GLN A 257 -1.68 -3.08 -1.65
CA GLN A 257 -1.27 -1.81 -0.95
C GLN A 257 -1.87 -0.43 -1.41
N ASN A 258 -2.12 0.44 -0.40
CA ASN A 258 -2.13 1.93 -0.22
C ASN A 258 -2.99 2.94 -1.05
N VAL A 259 -3.72 3.83 -0.34
CA VAL A 259 -4.34 5.09 -0.86
C VAL A 259 -4.53 6.16 0.24
N ILE A 260 -3.62 7.14 0.42
CA ILE A 260 -3.91 8.45 1.07
C ILE A 260 -2.88 9.51 0.61
N ARG A 261 -3.17 10.30 -0.44
CA ARG A 261 -2.26 11.40 -0.88
C ARG A 261 -2.97 12.65 -1.45
N GLY A 262 -4.25 12.56 -1.79
CA GLY A 262 -4.94 13.60 -2.59
C GLY A 262 -5.44 14.85 -1.85
N THR A 263 -5.44 14.87 -0.51
CA THR A 263 -6.26 15.84 0.25
C THR A 263 -5.55 17.11 0.70
N ILE A 264 -4.21 17.19 0.60
CA ILE A 264 -3.44 18.26 1.26
C ILE A 264 -3.13 19.46 0.32
N CYS A 265 -3.22 19.28 -1.00
CA CYS A 265 -2.73 20.28 -1.96
C CYS A 265 -3.63 21.52 -2.18
N GLY A 266 -4.77 21.61 -1.50
CA GLY A 266 -5.79 22.66 -1.76
C GLY A 266 -5.78 23.89 -0.85
N ALA A 267 -4.97 23.93 0.20
CA ALA A 267 -5.15 24.91 1.29
C ALA A 267 -4.21 26.14 1.27
N ILE A 268 -3.16 26.15 0.44
CA ILE A 268 -2.08 27.15 0.52
C ILE A 268 -1.98 27.97 -0.78
N GLN A 269 -3.04 28.69 -1.15
CA GLN A 269 -2.99 29.63 -2.29
C GLN A 269 -3.32 31.08 -1.94
N HIS A 270 -3.61 31.43 -0.68
CA HIS A 270 -3.90 32.82 -0.33
C HIS A 270 -3.40 33.18 1.07
N LYS A 271 -2.24 33.84 1.17
CA LYS A 271 -1.98 35.02 2.02
C LYS A 271 -0.54 35.54 1.95
N LEU A 272 -0.44 36.86 2.02
CA LEU A 272 0.77 37.69 1.93
C LEU A 272 1.67 37.59 3.18
N ILE A 273 2.97 37.53 2.92
CA ILE A 273 4.17 37.74 3.76
C ILE A 273 4.17 37.01 5.12
N PRO A 274 4.96 35.93 5.30
CA PRO A 274 4.89 35.13 6.52
C PRO A 274 6.16 35.13 7.38
N THR A 275 5.94 35.08 8.68
CA THR A 275 6.77 34.32 9.63
C THR A 275 6.40 32.85 9.50
N SER A 276 7.34 31.91 9.63
CA SER A 276 7.12 30.47 9.38
C SER A 276 5.96 29.84 10.18
N GLN A 277 5.65 30.36 11.38
CA GLN A 277 4.48 29.97 12.20
C GLN A 277 3.10 30.28 11.55
N ASN A 278 3.03 31.27 10.65
CA ASN A 278 1.78 31.68 10.00
C ASN A 278 1.52 30.96 8.66
N LEU A 279 2.49 30.20 8.14
CA LEU A 279 2.36 29.45 6.88
C LEU A 279 1.74 28.08 7.08
N VAL A 280 2.12 27.42 8.16
CA VAL A 280 1.63 26.08 8.46
C VAL A 280 0.41 26.24 9.35
N THR A 281 -0.76 26.18 8.73
CA THR A 281 -1.99 26.04 9.51
C THR A 281 -2.04 24.58 9.95
N SER A 282 -1.95 24.32 11.26
CA SER A 282 -2.07 22.97 11.86
C SER A 282 -3.45 22.27 11.81
N PRO A 283 -4.61 22.96 11.64
CA PRO A 283 -5.92 22.32 11.60
C PRO A 283 -6.11 21.18 10.56
N PRO A 284 -5.54 21.23 9.34
CA PRO A 284 -5.79 20.21 8.32
C PRO A 284 -5.34 18.81 8.74
N LEU A 285 -4.20 18.67 9.42
CA LEU A 285 -3.67 17.37 9.81
C LEU A 285 -4.46 16.78 10.99
N THR A 286 -4.70 17.58 12.03
CA THR A 286 -5.53 17.17 13.17
C THR A 286 -6.94 16.78 12.73
N THR A 287 -7.59 17.60 11.89
CA THR A 287 -8.93 17.30 11.38
C THR A 287 -8.96 16.07 10.47
N THR A 288 -7.88 15.79 9.72
CA THR A 288 -7.77 14.57 8.92
C THR A 288 -7.71 13.32 9.80
N TYR A 289 -6.92 13.34 10.88
CA TYR A 289 -6.88 12.22 11.84
C TYR A 289 -8.22 12.07 12.58
N GLU A 290 -8.83 13.16 13.04
CA GLU A 290 -10.15 13.12 13.67
C GLU A 290 -11.21 12.57 12.71
N SER A 291 -11.18 12.96 11.44
CA SER A 291 -12.06 12.43 10.40
C SER A 291 -11.82 10.95 10.15
N PHE A 292 -10.56 10.52 10.07
CA PHE A 292 -10.21 9.11 9.92
C PHE A 292 -10.71 8.28 11.10
N PHE A 293 -10.31 8.63 12.32
CA PHE A 293 -10.70 7.84 13.49
C PHE A 293 -12.19 7.94 13.80
N GLY A 294 -12.85 9.05 13.48
CA GLY A 294 -14.27 9.27 13.73
C GLY A 294 -15.19 8.59 12.71
N LEU A 295 -14.90 8.72 11.41
CA LEU A 295 -15.82 8.40 10.32
C LEU A 295 -15.34 7.25 9.41
N HIS A 296 -14.06 6.90 9.44
CA HIS A 296 -13.53 5.92 8.50
C HIS A 296 -14.04 4.49 8.81
N PRO A 297 -14.47 3.71 7.80
CA PRO A 297 -15.02 2.36 8.02
C PRO A 297 -14.07 1.37 8.71
N LEU A 298 -12.75 1.60 8.60
CA LEU A 298 -11.73 0.77 9.27
C LEU A 298 -11.53 1.15 10.74
N SER A 299 -11.89 2.36 11.15
CA SER A 299 -11.83 2.78 12.54
C SER A 299 -13.14 2.39 13.23
N GLN A 300 -13.12 1.25 13.91
CA GLN A 300 -14.31 0.70 14.55
C GLN A 300 -14.27 0.94 16.06
N VAL A 301 -15.44 1.09 16.66
CA VAL A 301 -15.56 1.11 18.12
C VAL A 301 -15.13 -0.26 18.64
N LEU A 302 -14.26 -0.29 19.64
CA LEU A 302 -13.76 -1.52 20.23
C LEU A 302 -14.92 -2.34 20.80
N ASP A 303 -14.91 -3.64 20.52
CA ASP A 303 -15.94 -4.55 21.01
C ASP A 303 -15.56 -5.03 22.41
N HIS A 304 -16.28 -4.53 23.42
CA HIS A 304 -16.01 -4.81 24.83
C HIS A 304 -16.82 -5.99 25.40
N THR A 305 -17.46 -6.80 24.56
CA THR A 305 -18.33 -7.90 25.04
C THR A 305 -17.58 -8.87 25.97
N ASN A 306 -16.36 -9.27 25.60
CA ASN A 306 -15.48 -10.10 26.42
C ASN A 306 -14.02 -9.96 25.96
N PRO A 307 -13.02 -10.40 26.76
CA PRO A 307 -11.61 -10.27 26.40
C PRO A 307 -11.21 -10.98 25.09
N LEU A 308 -11.85 -12.10 24.75
CA LEU A 308 -11.57 -12.82 23.51
C LEU A 308 -12.02 -11.97 22.30
N THR A 309 -13.21 -11.38 22.35
CA THR A 309 -13.72 -10.52 21.28
C THR A 309 -12.83 -9.30 21.06
N GLN A 310 -12.27 -8.70 22.13
CA GLN A 310 -11.31 -7.60 22.01
C GLN A 310 -10.05 -8.02 21.23
N ILE A 311 -9.49 -9.18 21.57
CA ILE A 311 -8.30 -9.72 20.89
C ILE A 311 -8.61 -10.06 19.43
N VAL A 312 -9.73 -10.73 19.17
CA VAL A 312 -10.16 -11.10 17.81
C VAL A 312 -10.38 -9.84 16.97
N HIS A 313 -10.99 -8.80 17.53
CA HIS A 313 -11.23 -7.54 16.83
C HIS A 313 -9.89 -6.86 16.42
N GLY A 314 -8.87 -6.87 17.28
CA GLY A 314 -7.55 -6.34 16.93
C GLY A 314 -6.80 -7.13 15.87
N ARG A 315 -7.16 -8.39 15.69
CA ARG A 315 -6.60 -9.29 14.66
C ARG A 315 -7.47 -9.41 13.42
N LYS A 316 -8.52 -8.60 13.33
CA LYS A 316 -9.45 -8.62 12.21
C LYS A 316 -8.82 -8.02 10.97
N LEU A 317 -9.23 -8.57 9.84
CA LEU A 317 -8.73 -8.30 8.51
C LEU A 317 -9.93 -8.05 7.59
N SER A 318 -9.89 -6.98 6.79
CA SER A 318 -11.00 -6.56 5.95
C SER A 318 -10.54 -6.30 4.51
N TYR A 319 -11.24 -6.86 3.54
CA TYR A 319 -11.16 -6.48 2.13
C TYR A 319 -12.00 -5.23 1.81
N LEU A 320 -12.89 -4.86 2.74
CA LEU A 320 -13.81 -3.74 2.60
C LEU A 320 -13.14 -2.43 3.01
N GLY A 321 -13.56 -1.33 2.37
CA GLY A 321 -13.13 0.02 2.68
C GLY A 321 -12.76 0.82 1.43
N PRO A 322 -12.36 2.10 1.59
CA PRO A 322 -11.83 2.90 0.49
C PRO A 322 -10.65 2.20 -0.19
N GLY A 323 -10.58 2.24 -1.53
CA GLY A 323 -9.57 1.51 -2.31
C GLY A 323 -9.73 -0.03 -2.35
N GLY A 324 -10.59 -0.60 -1.49
CA GLY A 324 -10.85 -2.03 -1.41
C GLY A 324 -12.09 -2.46 -2.20
N LEU A 325 -12.67 -3.57 -1.79
CA LEU A 325 -13.87 -4.15 -2.39
C LEU A 325 -15.13 -3.69 -1.66
N THR A 326 -16.27 -3.78 -2.32
CA THR A 326 -17.57 -3.68 -1.65
C THR A 326 -18.19 -5.07 -1.57
N GLY A 327 -18.99 -5.33 -0.53
CA GLY A 327 -19.66 -6.61 -0.36
C GLY A 327 -20.47 -7.03 -1.60
N ARG A 328 -21.09 -6.08 -2.29
CA ARG A 328 -21.89 -6.36 -3.51
C ARG A 328 -21.06 -6.58 -4.77
N THR A 329 -19.86 -6.00 -4.85
CA THR A 329 -18.99 -6.11 -6.05
C THR A 329 -17.98 -7.24 -5.96
N ALA A 330 -17.77 -7.81 -4.77
CA ALA A 330 -16.82 -8.88 -4.59
C ALA A 330 -17.30 -10.17 -5.26
N SER A 331 -16.49 -10.70 -6.19
CA SER A 331 -16.74 -11.95 -6.90
C SER A 331 -16.56 -13.16 -5.98
N PHE A 332 -17.18 -14.28 -6.36
CA PHE A 332 -17.06 -15.57 -5.66
C PHE A 332 -15.58 -15.97 -5.43
N ARG A 333 -14.74 -15.84 -6.47
CA ARG A 333 -13.29 -16.16 -6.39
C ARG A 333 -12.56 -15.45 -5.25
N ILE A 334 -12.94 -14.21 -4.90
CA ILE A 334 -12.27 -13.44 -3.85
C ILE A 334 -12.75 -13.86 -2.45
N ARG A 335 -13.95 -14.42 -2.36
CA ARG A 335 -14.53 -14.93 -1.12
C ARG A 335 -14.05 -16.33 -0.78
N ASP A 336 -13.58 -17.07 -1.79
CA ASP A 336 -13.04 -18.41 -1.63
C ASP A 336 -11.73 -18.42 -0.83
N ILE A 337 -11.47 -19.54 -0.17
CA ILE A 337 -10.24 -19.75 0.59
C ILE A 337 -9.15 -20.17 -0.38
N HIS A 338 -8.16 -19.31 -0.56
CA HIS A 338 -6.98 -19.62 -1.36
C HIS A 338 -5.97 -20.43 -0.53
N PRO A 339 -5.26 -21.44 -1.09
CA PRO A 339 -4.25 -22.21 -0.34
C PRO A 339 -3.18 -21.37 0.35
N SER A 340 -2.84 -20.21 -0.23
CA SER A 340 -1.87 -19.30 0.37
C SER A 340 -2.31 -18.65 1.69
N HIS A 341 -3.59 -18.79 2.06
CA HIS A 341 -4.08 -18.36 3.37
C HIS A 341 -3.51 -19.20 4.51
N TYR A 342 -3.00 -20.40 4.20
CA TYR A 342 -2.44 -21.32 5.20
C TYR A 342 -1.37 -20.64 6.06
N GLY A 343 -1.53 -20.74 7.38
CA GLY A 343 -0.63 -20.12 8.37
C GLY A 343 -0.71 -18.58 8.47
N ARG A 344 -1.54 -17.92 7.66
CA ARG A 344 -1.61 -16.46 7.54
C ARG A 344 -3.00 -15.89 7.89
N ILE A 345 -4.05 -16.40 7.26
CA ILE A 345 -5.44 -15.99 7.49
C ILE A 345 -6.22 -17.23 7.93
N CYS A 346 -7.03 -17.08 8.98
CA CYS A 346 -7.89 -18.16 9.45
C CYS A 346 -8.94 -18.47 8.36
N PRO A 347 -9.01 -19.71 7.84
CA PRO A 347 -10.01 -20.08 6.83
C PRO A 347 -11.42 -20.26 7.42
N ILE A 348 -11.54 -20.34 8.75
CA ILE A 348 -12.79 -20.65 9.45
C ILE A 348 -13.45 -19.39 9.98
N ASP A 349 -12.67 -18.50 10.61
CA ASP A 349 -13.19 -17.28 11.23
C ASP A 349 -13.44 -16.20 10.16
N THR A 350 -14.69 -16.14 9.70
CA THR A 350 -15.20 -15.14 8.76
C THR A 350 -16.57 -14.65 9.21
N SER A 351 -16.89 -13.41 8.90
CA SER A 351 -18.26 -12.91 9.07
C SER A 351 -19.26 -13.68 8.21
N GLU A 352 -20.51 -13.78 8.66
CA GLU A 352 -21.60 -14.39 7.90
C GLU A 352 -22.31 -13.41 6.94
N GLY A 353 -23.15 -13.93 6.05
CA GLY A 353 -23.98 -13.13 5.15
C GLY A 353 -23.19 -12.47 4.02
N ILE A 354 -23.50 -11.20 3.72
CA ILE A 354 -22.91 -10.50 2.56
C ILE A 354 -21.40 -10.27 2.70
N ASN A 355 -20.84 -10.36 3.90
CA ASN A 355 -19.42 -10.12 4.15
C ASN A 355 -18.59 -11.40 4.25
N VAL A 356 -19.19 -12.57 3.98
CA VAL A 356 -18.47 -13.86 3.99
C VAL A 356 -17.27 -13.85 3.04
N GLY A 357 -16.11 -14.28 3.55
CA GLY A 357 -14.83 -14.28 2.83
C GLY A 357 -14.18 -12.91 2.67
N LEU A 358 -14.85 -11.82 3.05
CA LEU A 358 -14.33 -10.44 2.93
C LEU A 358 -13.85 -9.86 4.24
N ILE A 359 -14.26 -10.46 5.36
CA ILE A 359 -13.81 -10.09 6.70
C ILE A 359 -13.47 -11.39 7.41
N GLY A 360 -12.23 -11.49 7.90
CA GLY A 360 -11.78 -12.63 8.68
C GLY A 360 -10.70 -12.24 9.67
N SER A 361 -10.01 -13.23 10.23
CA SER A 361 -9.00 -13.00 11.27
C SER A 361 -7.62 -13.54 10.88
N LEU A 362 -6.59 -12.88 11.40
CA LEU A 362 -5.20 -13.30 11.26
C LEU A 362 -4.91 -14.59 12.03
N SER A 363 -4.15 -15.50 11.41
CA SER A 363 -3.66 -16.73 12.04
C SER A 363 -2.75 -16.43 13.23
N ILE A 364 -2.68 -17.32 14.22
CA ILE A 364 -1.99 -17.12 15.51
C ILE A 364 -0.56 -16.56 15.35
N HIS A 365 0.24 -17.22 14.52
CA HIS A 365 1.67 -16.96 14.38
C HIS A 365 2.03 -16.07 13.19
N VAL A 366 1.06 -15.44 12.52
CA VAL A 366 1.35 -14.59 11.36
C VAL A 366 2.14 -13.35 11.78
N ARG A 367 3.05 -12.90 10.90
CA ARG A 367 3.75 -11.62 11.04
C ARG A 367 3.52 -10.74 9.81
N ILE A 368 3.68 -9.44 9.98
CA ILE A 368 3.66 -8.49 8.87
C ILE A 368 5.11 -8.13 8.56
N GLY A 369 5.60 -8.58 7.40
CA GLY A 369 6.93 -8.27 6.91
C GLY A 369 7.16 -6.77 6.68
N HIS A 370 8.39 -6.40 6.33
CA HIS A 370 8.77 -4.99 6.12
C HIS A 370 7.95 -4.30 5.02
N TRP A 371 7.63 -5.03 3.95
CA TRP A 371 6.83 -4.54 2.81
C TRP A 371 5.32 -4.67 3.01
N GLY A 372 4.85 -4.93 4.24
CA GLY A 372 3.42 -5.13 4.52
C GLY A 372 2.85 -6.47 4.06
N SER A 373 3.68 -7.42 3.61
CA SER A 373 3.26 -8.76 3.25
C SER A 373 3.02 -9.64 4.48
N LEU A 374 2.00 -10.50 4.43
CA LEU A 374 1.76 -11.51 5.47
C LEU A 374 2.78 -12.66 5.38
N GLU A 375 3.52 -12.89 6.45
CA GLU A 375 4.51 -13.95 6.56
C GLU A 375 3.98 -15.06 7.47
N GLY A 376 4.03 -16.29 6.95
CA GLY A 376 3.64 -17.48 7.69
C GLY A 376 4.86 -18.12 8.36
N PRO A 377 4.69 -18.76 9.53
CA PRO A 377 5.77 -19.50 10.19
C PRO A 377 5.97 -20.88 9.55
N PHE A 378 7.23 -21.26 9.35
CA PHE A 378 7.63 -22.57 8.88
C PHE A 378 8.85 -23.04 9.67
N TYR A 379 9.05 -24.35 9.76
CA TYR A 379 10.27 -24.91 10.31
C TYR A 379 11.19 -25.35 9.18
N GLU A 380 12.44 -24.91 9.22
CA GLU A 380 13.45 -25.33 8.27
C GLU A 380 13.87 -26.77 8.55
N ILE A 381 13.73 -27.64 7.55
CA ILE A 381 14.18 -29.03 7.61
C ILE A 381 15.37 -29.17 6.66
N SER A 382 16.55 -29.49 7.19
CA SER A 382 17.70 -29.84 6.37
C SER A 382 18.52 -30.95 7.03
N GLU A 383 19.12 -31.83 6.23
CA GLU A 383 19.93 -32.96 6.71
C GLU A 383 21.14 -32.55 7.56
N ARG A 384 21.54 -31.26 7.51
CA ARG A 384 22.72 -30.72 8.19
C ARG A 384 22.40 -29.95 9.47
N LEU A 385 21.12 -29.69 9.77
CA LEU A 385 20.72 -28.95 10.96
C LEU A 385 20.37 -29.92 12.09
N THR A 386 21.11 -29.86 13.18
CA THR A 386 20.80 -30.57 14.44
C THR A 386 19.83 -29.78 15.34
N GLY A 387 19.13 -28.77 14.80
CA GLY A 387 18.24 -27.88 15.55
C GLY A 387 17.04 -27.43 14.73
N VAL A 388 15.95 -27.11 15.43
CA VAL A 388 14.68 -26.66 14.83
C VAL A 388 14.70 -25.14 14.71
N ARG A 389 14.85 -24.62 13.49
CA ARG A 389 14.81 -23.17 13.22
C ARG A 389 13.47 -22.78 12.63
N MET A 390 12.78 -21.82 13.26
CA MET A 390 11.59 -21.21 12.67
C MET A 390 11.99 -20.11 11.68
N LEU A 391 11.46 -20.21 10.46
CA LEU A 391 11.55 -19.21 9.40
C LEU A 391 10.18 -18.59 9.17
N TYR A 392 10.17 -17.28 8.91
CA TYR A 392 8.97 -16.58 8.45
C TYR A 392 9.08 -16.40 6.95
N LEU A 393 8.16 -17.02 6.21
CA LEU A 393 8.18 -16.98 4.75
C LEU A 393 7.02 -16.12 4.24
N SER A 394 7.39 -15.12 3.45
CA SER A 394 6.45 -14.42 2.58
C SER A 394 5.91 -15.38 1.54
N LEU A 395 4.74 -15.08 0.98
CA LEU A 395 4.13 -15.94 -0.03
C LEU A 395 5.01 -16.14 -1.28
N CYS A 396 5.96 -15.26 -1.58
CA CYS A 396 6.87 -15.42 -2.75
C CYS A 396 7.82 -16.55 -2.52
N SER A 397 8.33 -16.59 -1.29
CA SER A 397 9.35 -17.54 -0.92
C SER A 397 8.74 -18.92 -0.76
N ASP A 398 7.54 -19.00 -0.17
CA ASP A 398 6.79 -20.24 0.10
C ASP A 398 6.62 -21.14 -1.14
N GLU A 399 6.31 -20.55 -2.31
CA GLU A 399 6.11 -21.28 -3.57
C GLU A 399 7.36 -22.05 -4.07
N TYR A 400 8.55 -21.67 -3.60
CA TYR A 400 9.80 -22.35 -3.97
C TYR A 400 10.17 -23.51 -3.03
N TYR A 401 9.45 -23.69 -1.93
CA TYR A 401 9.73 -24.74 -0.95
C TYR A 401 8.67 -25.83 -0.97
N MET A 402 9.10 -27.06 -0.69
CA MET A 402 8.18 -28.16 -0.43
C MET A 402 7.82 -28.16 1.06
N VAL A 403 6.55 -27.90 1.36
CA VAL A 403 6.05 -27.81 2.74
C VAL A 403 5.46 -29.15 3.16
N ALA A 404 5.97 -29.72 4.25
CA ALA A 404 5.41 -30.89 4.89
C ALA A 404 4.43 -30.49 6.00
N ALA A 405 3.40 -31.32 6.25
CA ALA A 405 2.45 -31.08 7.32
C ALA A 405 3.09 -31.32 8.70
N GLY A 406 2.69 -30.54 9.71
CA GLY A 406 3.34 -30.57 11.03
C GLY A 406 3.27 -31.91 11.77
N ASN A 407 2.35 -32.80 11.40
CA ASN A 407 2.27 -34.17 11.92
C ASN A 407 3.43 -35.08 11.44
N SER A 408 4.09 -34.75 10.33
CA SER A 408 5.25 -35.52 9.84
C SER A 408 6.48 -35.39 10.73
N LEU A 409 6.60 -34.31 11.52
CA LEU A 409 7.64 -34.16 12.55
C LEU A 409 7.33 -34.93 13.84
N ALA A 410 6.07 -35.37 14.03
CA ALA A 410 5.63 -36.15 15.19
C ALA A 410 5.63 -37.66 14.94
N LEU A 411 5.79 -38.09 13.68
CA LEU A 411 6.00 -39.49 13.36
C LEU A 411 7.47 -39.82 13.62
N ASN A 412 7.72 -40.54 14.72
CA ASN A 412 8.94 -41.32 14.87
C ASN A 412 9.21 -42.07 13.56
N TRP A 413 10.47 -42.14 13.15
CA TRP A 413 10.97 -42.77 11.92
C TRP A 413 10.59 -44.27 11.75
N ASP A 414 9.81 -44.84 12.66
CA ASP A 414 9.50 -46.27 12.78
C ASP A 414 8.02 -46.63 12.53
N ILE A 415 7.16 -45.71 12.09
CA ILE A 415 5.76 -46.07 11.77
C ILE A 415 5.49 -45.84 10.29
N GLN A 416 5.43 -46.96 9.56
CA GLN A 416 4.96 -47.07 8.19
C GLN A 416 3.44 -46.79 8.17
N GLU A 417 2.98 -45.83 7.36
CA GLU A 417 1.54 -45.62 7.14
C GLU A 417 0.93 -46.84 6.39
N GLU A 418 -0.19 -47.36 6.90
CA GLU A 418 -1.08 -48.32 6.22
C GLU A 418 -2.05 -47.64 5.25
#